data_AF-A0A3M1B554-F1
#
_entry.id   AF-A0A3M1B554-F1
#
_cell.length_a   1.000
_cell.length_b   1.000
_cell.length_c   1.000
_cell.angle_alpha   90.00
_cell.angle_beta   90.00
_cell.angle_gamma   90.00
#
_symmetry.space_group_name_H-M   'P 1'
#
loop_
_entity.id
_entity.type
_entity.pdbx_description
1 polymer ?
#
loop_
_entity_poly.entity_id
_entity_poly.type
_entity_poly.pdbx_seq_one_letter_code
_entity_poly.pdbx_strand_id
1 'polypeptide(L)'
;MLEKLEKLVLLLASLGFLTMLGSQFVVGKKSYFSEKDVQIFQRMSQKEKEEIAWEAFEKFLSPQEREKLRKQREHYLRLQKQRKKMARLHATQKNSPKPSQAPWGNYIQEDPSTVGIYPNTRVWQISEEFKLKYASSFQEVMTLAKQAGSRFIQTPQGIRPIITWIKKNTIIHRLGFRQGDVILKVNGMPVSSVSQGRAIYNALKNEKLFMVEVYRQGQIYRFVYKIQ
;
A
#
# COMPACT_ATOMS: atom_id res chain seq x y z
N MET A 1 -9.73 -0.82 -28.10
CA MET A 1 -8.49 -1.49 -27.62
C MET A 1 -7.95 -0.81 -26.35
N LEU A 2 -8.80 -0.62 -25.36
CA LEU A 2 -8.64 0.40 -24.32
C LEU A 2 -9.05 -0.22 -22.95
N GLU A 3 -8.33 -1.24 -22.46
CA GLU A 3 -8.78 -2.15 -21.37
C GLU A 3 -7.78 -2.32 -20.17
N LYS A 4 -6.77 -1.45 -20.02
CA LYS A 4 -5.46 -1.91 -19.55
C LYS A 4 -4.73 -1.26 -18.35
N LEU A 5 -5.35 -0.98 -17.18
CA LEU A 5 -4.55 -0.63 -15.95
C LEU A 5 -5.33 -0.60 -14.63
N GLU A 6 -6.38 -1.36 -14.65
CA GLU A 6 -7.63 -0.91 -14.08
C GLU A 6 -7.76 -1.56 -12.65
N LYS A 7 -6.78 -2.35 -12.25
CA LYS A 7 -7.05 -3.64 -11.64
C LYS A 7 -6.58 -3.84 -10.19
N LEU A 8 -5.85 -2.86 -9.64
CA LEU A 8 -5.52 -2.89 -8.22
C LEU A 8 -6.69 -2.45 -7.31
N VAL A 9 -7.69 -1.75 -7.88
CA VAL A 9 -8.76 -1.14 -7.08
C VAL A 9 -10.02 -1.95 -7.09
N LEU A 10 -10.31 -2.66 -8.17
CA LEU A 10 -11.26 -3.75 -8.12
C LEU A 10 -10.78 -4.88 -7.22
N LEU A 11 -9.48 -5.07 -7.02
CA LEU A 11 -8.99 -5.96 -5.96
C LEU A 11 -9.40 -5.51 -4.57
N LEU A 12 -9.55 -4.21 -4.33
CA LEU A 12 -9.95 -3.64 -3.05
C LEU A 12 -11.48 -3.50 -2.95
N ALA A 13 -12.19 -3.34 -4.08
CA ALA A 13 -13.64 -3.16 -4.15
C ALA A 13 -14.46 -4.44 -4.43
N SER A 14 -13.96 -5.40 -5.21
CA SER A 14 -14.61 -6.71 -5.51
C SER A 14 -14.49 -7.70 -4.37
N LEU A 15 -13.70 -7.33 -3.39
CA LEU A 15 -13.30 -8.15 -2.29
C LEU A 15 -14.59 -8.44 -1.44
N GLY A 16 -15.62 -7.57 -1.46
CA GLY A 16 -16.96 -7.87 -0.93
C GLY A 16 -18.01 -8.44 -1.89
N PHE A 17 -17.63 -8.81 -3.12
CA PHE A 17 -18.55 -9.37 -4.13
C PHE A 17 -18.68 -10.90 -4.03
N LEU A 18 -17.70 -11.59 -3.44
CA LEU A 18 -17.67 -13.06 -3.39
C LEU A 18 -18.66 -13.69 -2.40
N THR A 19 -19.29 -12.90 -1.52
CA THR A 19 -20.26 -13.42 -0.54
C THR A 19 -21.70 -13.48 -1.08
N MET A 20 -22.01 -12.86 -2.23
CA MET A 20 -23.37 -12.86 -2.78
C MET A 20 -23.64 -13.93 -3.86
N LEU A 21 -22.61 -14.56 -4.41
CA LEU A 21 -22.76 -15.62 -5.41
C LEU A 21 -22.25 -16.92 -4.81
N GLY A 22 -23.12 -17.61 -4.06
CA GLY A 22 -22.85 -18.89 -3.38
C GLY A 22 -22.45 -20.02 -4.34
N SER A 23 -21.27 -19.93 -4.93
CA SER A 23 -20.74 -20.91 -5.89
C SER A 23 -19.36 -21.38 -5.45
N GLN A 24 -19.32 -22.62 -4.98
CA GLN A 24 -18.09 -23.35 -4.70
C GLN A 24 -17.42 -23.70 -6.02
N PHE A 25 -16.49 -22.86 -6.48
CA PHE A 25 -15.62 -23.22 -7.61
C PHE A 25 -14.36 -23.90 -7.09
N VAL A 26 -14.25 -25.21 -7.36
CA VAL A 26 -13.00 -25.97 -7.23
C VAL A 26 -12.07 -25.55 -8.36
N VAL A 27 -11.08 -24.72 -8.05
CA VAL A 27 -10.03 -24.33 -9.00
C VAL A 27 -8.85 -25.28 -8.85
N GLY A 28 -8.51 -25.98 -9.93
CA GLY A 28 -7.39 -26.91 -10.02
C GLY A 28 -6.05 -26.28 -9.65
N LYS A 29 -5.19 -27.08 -9.01
CA LYS A 29 -3.83 -26.72 -8.56
C LYS A 29 -2.89 -26.49 -9.75
N LYS A 30 -2.98 -25.36 -10.44
CA LYS A 30 -1.86 -24.83 -11.24
C LYS A 30 -1.30 -23.59 -10.54
N SER A 31 -0.07 -23.70 -10.06
CA SER A 31 0.67 -22.60 -9.44
C SER A 31 1.21 -21.68 -10.54
N TYR A 32 0.46 -20.63 -10.88
CA TYR A 32 0.79 -19.68 -11.95
C TYR A 32 1.80 -18.59 -11.55
N PHE A 33 2.67 -18.81 -10.57
CA PHE A 33 3.61 -17.78 -10.11
C PHE A 33 5.04 -18.29 -10.11
N SER A 34 5.86 -17.80 -11.05
CA SER A 34 7.32 -17.88 -10.94
C SER A 34 7.83 -16.67 -10.15
N GLU A 35 8.87 -16.84 -9.34
CA GLU A 35 9.56 -15.73 -8.65
C GLU A 35 10.06 -14.64 -9.61
N LYS A 36 10.22 -14.96 -10.90
CA LYS A 36 10.70 -14.04 -11.94
C LYS A 36 9.65 -13.03 -12.40
N ASP A 37 8.36 -13.26 -12.14
CA ASP A 37 7.26 -12.47 -12.72
C ASP A 37 7.03 -11.13 -12.01
N VAL A 38 7.85 -10.80 -11.01
CA VAL A 38 7.56 -9.79 -10.01
C VAL A 38 8.85 -9.08 -9.57
N GLN A 39 9.49 -8.33 -10.46
CA GLN A 39 10.39 -7.25 -10.05
C GLN A 39 9.56 -6.06 -9.52
N ILE A 40 8.73 -6.27 -8.49
CA ILE A 40 7.90 -5.20 -7.84
C ILE A 40 8.77 -4.21 -7.06
N PHE A 41 10.08 -4.44 -6.97
CA PHE A 41 10.94 -3.70 -6.07
C PHE A 41 12.27 -3.39 -6.73
N GLN A 42 12.28 -2.37 -7.58
CA GLN A 42 13.54 -1.68 -7.85
C GLN A 42 14.01 -1.01 -6.55
N ARG A 43 15.33 -1.04 -6.32
CA ARG A 43 15.95 -0.33 -5.20
C ARG A 43 15.85 1.18 -5.45
N MET A 44 14.80 1.80 -4.93
CA MET A 44 14.70 3.26 -4.89
C MET A 44 15.50 3.81 -3.70
N SER A 45 16.23 4.88 -3.95
CA SER A 45 16.78 5.72 -2.90
C SER A 45 15.66 6.33 -2.06
N GLN A 46 15.99 6.74 -0.84
CA GLN A 46 15.04 7.37 0.07
C GLN A 46 14.50 8.69 -0.50
N LYS A 47 15.34 9.46 -1.20
CA LYS A 47 14.97 10.71 -1.86
C LYS A 47 13.95 10.49 -2.98
N GLU A 48 14.17 9.49 -3.84
CA GLU A 48 13.23 9.15 -4.92
C GLU A 48 11.87 8.74 -4.37
N LYS A 49 11.83 7.93 -3.30
CA LYS A 49 10.57 7.56 -2.64
C LYS A 49 9.81 8.79 -2.14
N GLU A 50 10.52 9.78 -1.60
CA GLU A 50 9.90 11.00 -1.11
C GLU A 50 9.33 11.88 -2.21
N GLU A 51 10.06 12.02 -3.32
CA GLU A 51 9.60 12.76 -4.49
C GLU A 51 8.35 12.11 -5.08
N ILE A 52 8.34 10.78 -5.25
CA ILE A 52 7.19 10.02 -5.74
C ILE A 52 5.99 10.12 -4.79
N ALA A 53 6.22 10.01 -3.48
CA ALA A 53 5.16 10.17 -2.49
C ALA A 53 4.56 11.59 -2.55
N TRP A 54 5.41 12.61 -2.68
CA TRP A 54 4.95 14.00 -2.76
C TRP A 54 4.15 14.26 -4.04
N GLU A 55 4.63 13.77 -5.18
CA GLU A 55 3.90 13.83 -6.46
C GLU A 55 2.50 13.21 -6.31
N ALA A 56 2.40 12.05 -5.65
CA ALA A 56 1.12 11.39 -5.40
C ALA A 56 0.20 12.22 -4.48
N PHE A 57 0.77 12.88 -3.47
CA PHE A 57 0.00 13.73 -2.56
C PHE A 57 -0.52 14.98 -3.25
N GLU A 58 0.30 15.65 -4.05
CA GLU A 58 -0.11 16.80 -4.86
C GLU A 58 -1.27 16.45 -5.79
N LYS A 59 -1.22 15.25 -6.37
CA LYS A 59 -2.20 14.78 -7.33
C LYS A 59 -3.50 14.30 -6.69
N PHE A 60 -3.45 13.62 -5.55
CA PHE A 60 -4.59 12.85 -5.03
C PHE A 60 -5.16 13.31 -3.69
N LEU A 61 -4.47 14.20 -2.96
CA LEU A 61 -4.95 14.72 -1.69
C LEU A 61 -5.51 16.13 -1.81
N SER A 62 -6.54 16.41 -1.01
CA SER A 62 -7.08 17.76 -0.89
C SER A 62 -6.04 18.75 -0.33
N PRO A 63 -6.16 20.06 -0.58
CA PRO A 63 -5.25 21.06 -0.01
C PRO A 63 -5.11 20.96 1.52
N GLN A 64 -6.20 20.65 2.23
CA GLN A 64 -6.20 20.49 3.69
C GLN A 64 -5.40 19.25 4.15
N GLU A 65 -5.57 18.12 3.46
CA GLU A 65 -4.82 16.89 3.73
C GLU A 65 -3.33 17.08 3.43
N ARG A 66 -2.99 17.78 2.34
CA ARG A 66 -1.61 18.12 1.98
C ARG A 66 -0.95 18.99 3.03
N GLU A 67 -1.64 20.03 3.51
CA GLU A 67 -1.12 20.91 4.55
C GLU A 67 -0.88 20.15 5.86
N LYS A 68 -1.78 19.23 6.23
CA LYS A 68 -1.59 18.37 7.41
C LYS A 68 -0.34 17.49 7.27
N LEU A 69 -0.12 16.89 6.09
CA LEU A 69 1.08 16.10 5.82
C LEU A 69 2.35 16.93 5.83
N ARG A 70 2.31 18.17 5.30
CA ARG A 70 3.43 19.11 5.34
C ARG A 70 3.87 19.39 6.79
N LYS A 71 2.90 19.73 7.66
CA LYS A 71 3.17 19.95 9.09
C LYS A 71 3.72 18.71 9.78
N GLN A 72 3.16 17.53 9.49
CA GLN A 72 3.65 16.25 10.04
C GLN A 72 5.10 15.97 9.61
N ARG A 73 5.43 16.19 8.33
CA ARG A 73 6.78 16.06 7.79
C ARG A 73 7.76 17.02 8.48
N GLU A 74 7.39 18.30 8.60
CA GLU A 74 8.22 19.29 9.28
C GLU A 74 8.52 18.90 10.73
N HIS A 75 7.50 18.46 11.46
CA HIS A 75 7.64 17.95 12.83
C HIS A 75 8.59 16.73 12.89
N TYR A 76 8.41 15.75 11.99
CA TYR A 76 9.27 14.57 11.93
C TYR A 76 10.73 14.90 11.63
N LEU A 77 10.97 15.81 10.67
CA LEU A 77 12.31 16.30 10.33
C LEU A 77 13.00 16.98 11.51
N ARG A 78 12.25 17.76 12.31
CA ARG A 78 12.77 18.36 13.55
C ARG A 78 13.20 17.30 14.55
N LEU A 79 12.35 16.29 14.80
CA LEU A 79 12.66 15.18 15.71
C LEU A 79 13.91 14.40 15.24
N GLN A 80 14.03 14.12 13.94
CA GLN A 80 15.22 13.45 13.41
C GLN A 80 16.50 14.28 13.61
N LYS A 81 16.45 15.60 13.36
CA LYS A 81 17.58 16.50 13.61
C LYS A 81 17.99 16.50 15.09
N GLN A 82 17.01 16.57 16.00
CA GLN A 82 17.25 16.49 17.45
C GLN A 82 17.89 15.16 17.84
N ARG A 83 17.36 14.03 17.36
CA ARG A 83 17.93 12.69 17.62
C ARG A 83 19.36 12.57 17.13
N LYS A 84 19.66 13.05 15.91
CA LYS A 84 21.04 13.06 15.38
C LYS A 84 21.98 13.92 16.23
N LYS A 85 21.51 15.09 16.69
CA LYS A 85 22.29 15.96 17.60
C LYS A 85 22.58 15.23 18.92
N MET A 86 21.57 14.63 19.55
CA MET A 86 21.73 13.86 20.79
C MET A 86 22.66 12.66 20.61
N ALA A 87 22.52 11.90 19.51
CA ALA A 87 23.38 10.77 19.22
C ALA A 87 24.85 11.17 19.07
N ARG A 88 25.13 12.33 18.45
CA ARG A 88 26.48 12.89 18.38
C ARG A 88 27.02 13.23 19.76
N LEU A 89 26.24 13.90 20.59
CA LEU A 89 26.62 14.25 21.97
C LEU A 89 26.95 13.00 22.80
N HIS A 90 26.12 11.95 22.68
CA HIS A 90 26.36 10.67 23.36
C HIS A 90 27.54 9.89 22.78
N ALA A 91 27.81 9.98 21.48
CA ALA A 91 28.98 9.37 20.87
C ALA A 91 30.28 10.00 21.37
N THR A 92 30.29 11.32 21.63
CA THR A 92 31.46 12.02 22.21
C THR A 92 31.72 11.64 23.67
N GLN A 93 30.71 11.13 24.39
CA GLN A 93 30.84 10.67 25.78
C GLN A 93 31.20 9.17 25.90
N LYS A 94 31.23 8.42 24.80
CA LYS A 94 31.28 6.94 24.83
C LYS A 94 32.71 6.38 24.85
N ASN A 95 33.36 6.52 26.01
CA ASN A 95 34.34 5.56 26.54
C ASN A 95 33.68 4.54 27.50
N SER A 96 32.34 4.39 27.45
CA SER A 96 31.60 3.49 28.35
C SER A 96 31.20 2.16 27.68
N PRO A 97 31.21 1.03 28.41
CA PRO A 97 30.97 -0.32 27.87
C PRO A 97 29.58 -0.50 27.27
N LYS A 98 29.49 -1.36 26.23
CA LYS A 98 28.25 -1.68 25.51
C LYS A 98 27.21 -2.29 26.47
N PRO A 99 25.97 -1.74 26.55
CA PRO A 99 24.90 -2.37 27.32
C PRO A 99 24.53 -3.71 26.69
N SER A 100 24.42 -4.75 27.52
CA SER A 100 24.01 -6.10 27.12
C SER A 100 22.64 -6.07 26.46
N GLN A 101 22.52 -6.72 25.30
CA GLN A 101 21.26 -6.88 24.57
C GLN A 101 20.21 -7.54 25.46
N ALA A 102 19.09 -6.85 25.70
CA ALA A 102 17.98 -7.40 26.47
C ALA A 102 17.21 -8.46 25.62
N PRO A 103 16.67 -9.53 26.22
CA PRO A 103 16.15 -10.69 25.48
C PRO A 103 14.68 -10.59 25.03
N TRP A 104 14.02 -9.45 25.23
CA TRP A 104 12.58 -9.33 24.98
C TRP A 104 12.27 -8.49 23.73
N GLY A 105 11.80 -9.17 22.68
CA GLY A 105 10.86 -8.56 21.72
C GLY A 105 11.29 -8.56 20.26
N ASN A 106 11.14 -9.70 19.57
CA ASN A 106 10.98 -9.75 18.11
C ASN A 106 9.59 -9.21 17.70
N TYR A 107 9.25 -7.98 18.12
CA TYR A 107 8.39 -7.17 17.26
C TYR A 107 9.17 -6.99 15.97
N ILE A 108 8.51 -7.10 14.82
CA ILE A 108 9.09 -6.63 13.56
C ILE A 108 9.42 -5.16 13.83
N GLN A 109 10.67 -4.87 14.20
CA GLN A 109 11.20 -3.52 14.14
C GLN A 109 11.10 -3.22 12.66
N GLU A 110 10.06 -2.46 12.29
CA GLU A 110 10.06 -1.79 11.00
C GLU A 110 11.40 -1.07 10.97
N ASP A 111 12.29 -1.54 10.08
CA ASP A 111 13.60 -0.92 9.93
C ASP A 111 13.34 0.58 9.84
N PRO A 112 13.89 1.41 10.75
CA PRO A 112 13.67 2.85 10.74
C PRO A 112 14.01 3.49 9.38
N SER A 113 14.81 2.80 8.54
CA SER A 113 15.10 3.18 7.15
C SER A 113 13.92 2.97 6.18
N THR A 114 12.94 2.12 6.53
CA THR A 114 11.72 1.88 5.76
C THR A 114 10.57 2.81 6.13
N VAL A 115 10.64 3.46 7.30
CA VAL A 115 9.74 4.55 7.68
C VAL A 115 10.18 5.80 6.90
N GLY A 116 9.62 5.94 5.69
CA GLY A 116 9.85 7.12 4.87
C GLY A 116 9.51 8.41 5.61
N ILE A 117 9.96 9.56 5.09
CA ILE A 117 9.73 10.88 5.71
C ILE A 117 8.25 11.18 5.97
N TYR A 118 7.34 10.51 5.27
CA TYR A 118 5.91 10.56 5.54
C TYR A 118 5.49 9.35 6.39
N PRO A 119 4.97 9.56 7.60
CA PRO A 119 4.55 8.47 8.46
C PRO A 119 3.51 7.61 7.75
N ASN A 120 3.62 6.30 7.91
CA ASN A 120 2.71 5.30 7.35
C ASN A 120 2.57 5.36 5.82
N THR A 121 3.53 5.98 5.12
CA THR A 121 3.58 5.99 3.66
C THR A 121 4.58 4.97 3.17
N ARG A 122 4.15 4.14 2.23
CA ARG A 122 5.01 3.18 1.55
C ARG A 122 4.94 3.42 0.06
N VAL A 123 6.11 3.42 -0.57
CA VAL A 123 6.26 3.68 -1.99
C VAL A 123 6.83 2.44 -2.66
N TRP A 124 6.16 2.01 -3.72
CA TRP A 124 6.55 0.88 -4.55
C TRP A 124 6.75 1.34 -5.98
N GLN A 125 7.68 0.68 -6.65
CA GLN A 125 7.90 0.85 -8.07
C GLN A 125 7.57 -0.46 -8.77
N ILE A 126 6.52 -0.44 -9.57
CA ILE A 126 5.99 -1.58 -10.29
C ILE A 126 6.50 -1.50 -11.73
N SER A 127 6.97 -2.62 -12.27
CA SER A 127 7.43 -2.62 -13.67
C SER A 127 6.26 -2.48 -14.65
N GLU A 128 6.49 -1.84 -15.80
CA GLU A 128 5.51 -1.73 -16.87
C GLU A 128 5.09 -3.13 -17.39
N GLU A 129 5.94 -4.15 -17.36
CA GLU A 129 5.55 -5.52 -17.73
C GLU A 129 4.57 -6.12 -16.74
N PHE A 130 4.77 -5.90 -15.43
CA PHE A 130 3.82 -6.34 -14.41
C PHE A 130 2.46 -5.71 -14.68
N LYS A 131 2.46 -4.40 -14.94
CA LYS A 131 1.25 -3.68 -15.31
C LYS A 131 0.65 -4.30 -16.56
N LEU A 132 1.37 -4.47 -17.66
CA LEU A 132 0.87 -5.03 -18.92
C LEU A 132 0.30 -6.44 -18.77
N LYS A 133 0.95 -7.30 -17.98
CA LYS A 133 0.50 -8.66 -17.66
C LYS A 133 -0.90 -8.61 -17.08
N TYR A 134 -1.06 -7.97 -15.92
CA TYR A 134 -2.35 -7.96 -15.22
C TYR A 134 -3.35 -6.94 -15.78
N ALA A 135 -2.88 -5.96 -16.54
CA ALA A 135 -3.69 -5.02 -17.29
C ALA A 135 -4.45 -5.68 -18.44
N SER A 136 -4.00 -6.82 -18.95
CA SER A 136 -4.50 -7.40 -20.18
C SER A 136 -5.99 -7.80 -20.13
N SER A 137 -6.49 -8.33 -18.98
CA SER A 137 -7.85 -8.85 -18.85
C SER A 137 -8.46 -8.63 -17.45
N PHE A 138 -9.76 -8.30 -17.36
CA PHE A 138 -10.45 -8.15 -16.07
C PHE A 138 -10.46 -9.46 -15.27
N GLN A 139 -10.56 -10.59 -15.98
CA GLN A 139 -10.59 -11.93 -15.43
C GLN A 139 -9.27 -12.31 -14.74
N GLU A 140 -8.12 -11.91 -15.28
CA GLU A 140 -6.82 -12.13 -14.65
C GLU A 140 -6.72 -11.41 -13.30
N VAL A 141 -7.37 -10.27 -13.18
CA VAL A 141 -7.35 -9.51 -11.95
C VAL A 141 -8.36 -9.99 -10.95
N MET A 142 -9.52 -10.48 -11.41
CA MET A 142 -10.38 -11.27 -10.54
C MET A 142 -9.64 -12.52 -10.05
N THR A 143 -8.72 -13.07 -10.83
CA THR A 143 -7.86 -14.19 -10.41
C THR A 143 -6.85 -13.77 -9.35
N LEU A 144 -6.26 -12.56 -9.45
CA LEU A 144 -5.45 -11.99 -8.36
C LEU A 144 -6.29 -11.67 -7.13
N ALA A 145 -7.50 -11.14 -7.29
CA ALA A 145 -8.38 -10.78 -6.18
C ALA A 145 -8.78 -12.01 -5.36
N LYS A 146 -8.94 -13.19 -5.99
CA LYS A 146 -9.15 -14.48 -5.31
C LYS A 146 -7.99 -14.90 -4.40
N GLN A 147 -6.86 -14.19 -4.40
CA GLN A 147 -5.77 -14.39 -3.44
C GLN A 147 -6.01 -13.73 -2.07
N ALA A 148 -7.09 -12.95 -1.97
CA ALA A 148 -7.56 -12.34 -0.74
C ALA A 148 -9.09 -12.54 -0.64
N GLY A 149 -9.62 -12.42 0.58
CA GLY A 149 -11.06 -12.37 0.83
C GLY A 149 -11.45 -11.12 1.57
N SER A 150 -12.71 -10.70 1.39
CA SER A 150 -13.21 -9.44 1.93
C SER A 150 -14.73 -9.43 1.97
N ARG A 151 -15.25 -8.35 2.55
CA ARG A 151 -16.65 -7.96 2.57
C ARG A 151 -16.74 -6.45 2.69
N PHE A 152 -17.90 -5.90 2.41
CA PHE A 152 -18.21 -4.53 2.79
C PHE A 152 -18.62 -4.46 4.26
N ILE A 153 -18.19 -3.41 4.95
CA ILE A 153 -18.59 -3.06 6.30
C ILE A 153 -19.12 -1.62 6.33
N GLN A 154 -20.06 -1.36 7.23
CA GLN A 154 -20.46 0.00 7.55
C GLN A 154 -19.40 0.64 8.46
N THR A 155 -18.88 1.80 8.07
CA THR A 155 -18.05 2.65 8.94
C THR A 155 -18.75 3.99 9.17
N PRO A 156 -18.27 4.82 10.13
CA PRO A 156 -18.81 6.17 10.32
C PRO A 156 -18.68 7.06 9.06
N GLN A 157 -17.74 6.74 8.17
CA GLN A 157 -17.50 7.45 6.91
C GLN A 157 -18.18 6.77 5.70
N GLY A 158 -19.10 5.84 5.94
CA GLY A 158 -19.86 5.11 4.93
C GLY A 158 -19.43 3.65 4.76
N ILE A 159 -19.98 3.01 3.74
CA ILE A 159 -19.66 1.62 3.42
C ILE A 159 -18.23 1.54 2.87
N ARG A 160 -17.43 0.61 3.38
CA ARG A 160 -16.02 0.40 2.98
C ARG A 160 -15.71 -1.09 2.85
N PRO A 161 -14.85 -1.50 1.92
CA PRO A 161 -14.38 -2.88 1.88
C PRO A 161 -13.29 -3.11 2.92
N ILE A 162 -13.39 -4.22 3.65
CA ILE A 162 -12.38 -4.72 4.58
C ILE A 162 -11.76 -6.00 4.03
N ILE A 163 -10.44 -6.14 4.15
CA ILE A 163 -9.73 -7.38 3.82
C ILE A 163 -9.86 -8.36 4.99
N THR A 164 -10.56 -9.49 4.77
CA THR A 164 -10.79 -10.52 5.79
C THR A 164 -9.68 -11.57 5.84
N TRP A 165 -9.00 -11.83 4.73
CA TRP A 165 -7.82 -12.70 4.68
C TRP A 165 -6.97 -12.39 3.44
N ILE A 166 -5.67 -12.71 3.50
CA ILE A 166 -4.75 -12.64 2.36
C ILE A 166 -3.88 -13.89 2.36
N LYS A 167 -3.77 -14.58 1.23
CA LYS A 167 -2.81 -15.67 1.08
C LYS A 167 -1.38 -15.12 1.14
N LYS A 168 -0.55 -15.67 2.02
CA LYS A 168 0.86 -15.24 2.18
C LYS A 168 1.64 -15.39 0.86
N ASN A 169 2.67 -14.57 0.69
CA ASN A 169 3.58 -14.53 -0.47
C ASN A 169 2.90 -14.25 -1.84
N THR A 170 1.63 -13.86 -1.83
CA THR A 170 0.93 -13.40 -3.03
C THR A 170 1.31 -11.98 -3.41
N ILE A 171 0.91 -11.53 -4.59
CA ILE A 171 1.12 -10.16 -5.04
C ILE A 171 0.48 -9.18 -4.06
N ILE A 172 -0.72 -9.48 -3.57
CA ILE A 172 -1.48 -8.58 -2.69
C ILE A 172 -0.76 -8.41 -1.36
N HIS A 173 -0.24 -9.51 -0.82
CA HIS A 173 0.61 -9.47 0.36
C HIS A 173 1.92 -8.68 0.12
N ARG A 174 2.55 -8.84 -1.04
CA ARG A 174 3.80 -8.15 -1.41
C ARG A 174 3.60 -6.64 -1.63
N LEU A 175 2.44 -6.22 -2.10
CA LEU A 175 2.03 -4.82 -2.21
C LEU A 175 1.72 -4.17 -0.86
N GLY A 176 1.89 -4.88 0.26
CA GLY A 176 1.81 -4.31 1.60
C GLY A 176 0.44 -4.37 2.26
N PHE A 177 -0.58 -4.88 1.57
CA PHE A 177 -1.89 -5.14 2.16
C PHE A 177 -1.82 -6.26 3.20
N ARG A 178 -2.65 -6.14 4.24
CA ARG A 178 -2.73 -7.06 5.36
C ARG A 178 -4.20 -7.38 5.68
N GLN A 179 -4.40 -8.49 6.39
CA GLN A 179 -5.70 -8.79 6.98
C GLN A 179 -6.12 -7.67 7.95
N GLY A 180 -7.38 -7.28 7.92
CA GLY A 180 -7.94 -6.20 8.72
C GLY A 180 -7.83 -4.81 8.10
N ASP A 181 -7.16 -4.69 6.96
CA ASP A 181 -7.11 -3.44 6.19
C ASP A 181 -8.50 -3.01 5.73
N VAL A 182 -8.89 -1.78 6.02
CA VAL A 182 -10.11 -1.16 5.47
C VAL A 182 -9.70 -0.16 4.41
N ILE A 183 -10.10 -0.37 3.16
CA ILE A 183 -9.75 0.56 2.07
C ILE A 183 -10.68 1.76 2.11
N LEU A 184 -10.09 2.95 2.20
CA LEU A 184 -10.83 4.20 2.29
C LEU A 184 -11.00 4.82 0.91
N LYS A 185 -9.87 5.07 0.25
CA LYS A 185 -9.80 5.79 -1.02
C LYS A 185 -8.75 5.20 -1.94
N VAL A 186 -8.96 5.40 -3.23
CA VAL A 186 -7.90 5.23 -4.23
C VAL A 186 -7.89 6.43 -5.15
N ASN A 187 -6.73 7.07 -5.29
CA ASN A 187 -6.56 8.32 -6.02
C ASN A 187 -7.57 9.40 -5.57
N GLY A 188 -7.82 9.47 -4.26
CA GLY A 188 -8.81 10.39 -3.68
C GLY A 188 -10.27 9.98 -3.86
N MET A 189 -10.57 8.95 -4.67
CA MET A 189 -11.92 8.45 -4.88
C MET A 189 -12.31 7.44 -3.79
N PRO A 190 -13.46 7.60 -3.12
CA PRO A 190 -13.92 6.65 -2.11
C PRO A 190 -14.25 5.30 -2.73
N VAL A 191 -13.94 4.22 -2.02
CA VAL A 191 -14.36 2.87 -2.39
C VAL A 191 -15.53 2.46 -1.49
N SER A 192 -16.75 2.52 -2.00
CA SER A 192 -17.96 2.13 -1.22
C SER A 192 -18.89 1.17 -1.94
N SER A 193 -18.66 0.92 -3.22
CA SER A 193 -19.46 -0.02 -4.01
C SER A 193 -18.64 -0.68 -5.12
N VAL A 194 -19.23 -1.69 -5.73
CA VAL A 194 -18.68 -2.38 -6.90
C VAL A 194 -18.64 -1.46 -8.12
N SER A 195 -19.69 -0.64 -8.31
CA SER A 195 -19.75 0.34 -9.40
C SER A 195 -18.65 1.39 -9.28
N GLN A 196 -18.37 1.88 -8.07
CA GLN A 196 -17.23 2.75 -7.81
C GLN A 196 -15.91 2.03 -8.02
N GLY A 197 -15.80 0.76 -7.62
CA GLY A 197 -14.65 -0.09 -7.94
C GLY A 197 -14.34 -0.12 -9.45
N ARG A 198 -15.39 -0.26 -10.28
CA ARG A 198 -15.27 -0.19 -11.75
C ARG A 198 -14.90 1.20 -12.25
N ALA A 199 -15.46 2.26 -11.69
CA ALA A 199 -15.11 3.63 -12.09
C ALA A 199 -13.65 3.97 -11.77
N ILE A 200 -13.17 3.59 -10.57
CA ILE A 200 -11.78 3.81 -10.19
C ILE A 200 -10.85 2.96 -11.04
N TYR A 201 -11.24 1.72 -11.32
CA TYR A 201 -10.58 0.88 -12.30
C TYR A 201 -10.40 1.73 -13.57
N ASN A 202 -11.47 2.22 -14.19
CA ASN A 202 -11.39 2.97 -15.45
C ASN A 202 -10.47 4.21 -15.36
N ALA A 203 -10.40 4.86 -14.20
CA ALA A 203 -9.52 6.02 -14.00
C ALA A 203 -8.03 5.63 -13.91
N LEU A 204 -7.71 4.46 -13.36
CA LEU A 204 -6.33 4.01 -13.24
C LEU A 204 -5.71 3.61 -14.57
N LYS A 205 -6.53 3.33 -15.59
CA LYS A 205 -6.20 2.77 -16.90
C LYS A 205 -5.05 3.41 -17.67
N ASN A 206 -4.75 4.67 -17.42
CA ASN A 206 -3.64 5.39 -18.06
C ASN A 206 -2.70 6.03 -17.03
N GLU A 207 -2.86 5.65 -15.77
CA GLU A 207 -2.19 6.25 -14.66
C GLU A 207 -0.85 5.57 -14.38
N LYS A 208 0.23 6.35 -14.32
CA LYS A 208 1.57 5.85 -13.96
C LYS A 208 1.82 5.96 -12.47
N LEU A 209 1.01 6.71 -11.74
CA LEU A 209 1.16 6.93 -10.32
C LEU A 209 -0.18 6.83 -9.63
N PHE A 210 -0.34 5.92 -8.68
CA PHE A 210 -1.59 5.82 -7.95
C PHE A 210 -1.36 5.57 -6.46
N MET A 211 -2.32 6.01 -5.66
CA MET A 211 -2.26 5.99 -4.20
C MET A 211 -3.50 5.35 -3.61
N VAL A 212 -3.31 4.41 -2.69
CA VAL A 212 -4.37 3.76 -1.92
C VAL A 212 -4.27 4.22 -0.46
N GLU A 213 -5.36 4.73 0.08
CA GLU A 213 -5.48 5.03 1.51
C GLU A 213 -6.19 3.88 2.22
N VAL A 214 -5.53 3.34 3.25
CA VAL A 214 -6.00 2.21 4.04
C VAL A 214 -6.05 2.59 5.50
N TYR A 215 -7.12 2.22 6.20
CA TYR A 215 -7.15 2.25 7.66
C TYR A 215 -6.74 0.88 8.22
N ARG A 216 -5.72 0.88 9.09
CA ARG A 216 -5.17 -0.30 9.74
C ARG A 216 -4.81 0.05 11.18
N GLN A 217 -5.40 -0.69 12.13
CA GLN A 217 -5.05 -0.62 13.57
C GLN A 217 -5.00 0.82 14.12
N GLY A 218 -6.02 1.63 13.85
CA GLY A 218 -6.09 3.00 14.37
C GLY A 218 -5.42 4.06 13.49
N GLN A 219 -4.70 3.66 12.44
CA GLN A 219 -3.88 4.57 11.65
C GLN A 219 -4.21 4.51 10.16
N ILE A 220 -4.03 5.64 9.46
CA ILE A 220 -4.12 5.70 8.00
C ILE A 220 -2.74 5.39 7.42
N TYR A 221 -2.69 4.40 6.54
CA TYR A 221 -1.57 4.06 5.69
C TYR A 221 -1.82 4.54 4.28
N ARG A 222 -0.76 5.04 3.64
CA ARG A 222 -0.77 5.49 2.24
C ARG A 222 0.17 4.62 1.44
N PHE A 223 -0.41 3.97 0.44
CA PHE A 223 0.30 3.07 -0.42
C PHE A 223 0.42 3.69 -1.81
N VAL A 224 1.63 4.15 -2.14
CA VAL A 224 1.93 4.84 -3.40
C VAL A 224 2.64 3.89 -4.33
N TYR A 225 2.15 3.77 -5.55
CA TYR A 225 2.68 2.86 -6.57
C TYR A 225 2.99 3.66 -7.82
N LYS A 226 4.26 3.65 -8.22
CA LYS A 226 4.73 4.23 -9.48
C LYS A 226 5.02 3.13 -10.48
N ILE A 227 4.60 3.31 -11.72
CA ILE A 227 4.80 2.37 -12.81
C ILE A 227 5.92 2.89 -13.71
N GLN A 228 6.89 2.03 -14.02
CA GLN A 228 8.08 2.38 -14.77
C GLN A 228 8.55 1.25 -15.70
#